data_AF-A0A5C9CG39-F1
#
_entry.id   AF-A0A5C9CG39-F1
#
_cell.length_a   1.000
_cell.length_b   1.000
_cell.length_c   1.000
_cell.angle_alpha   90.00
_cell.angle_beta   90.00
_cell.angle_gamma   90.00
#
_symmetry.space_group_name_H-M   'P 1'
#
loop_
_entity.id
_entity.type
_entity.pdbx_description
1 polymer ?
#
loop_
_entity_poly.entity_id
_entity_poly.type
_entity_poly.pdbx_seq_one_letter_code
_entity_poly.pdbx_strand_id
1 'polypeptide(L)'
;MTYSVKEIFYTLQGEGQQAGRPAVFCRFAGCNLWTGTENRRASAVCQFCDTDFVGVDGEGGAERIYALWPAAYPAHKYVVFTGGEPLLQLDTPLIEAIHAAGFEVAIETNGTLPVPEGVDWVCVSPKMGAKLVVHEGDEIKVVIPQPGQPLDVYAALDFDHYFVQAMDGPLQADNQRLAVEYCKAHPQWKLSLQTHKLLQIP
;
A
#
# COMPACT_ATOMS: atom_id res chain seq x y z
N MET A 1 -11.80 7.71 17.79
CA MET A 1 -12.33 8.38 16.58
C MET A 1 -13.26 7.42 15.85
N THR A 2 -14.00 7.89 14.84
CA THR A 2 -14.73 7.00 13.93
C THR A 2 -13.88 6.80 12.68
N TYR A 3 -13.63 5.54 12.30
CA TYR A 3 -12.87 5.19 11.10
C TYR A 3 -13.82 4.86 9.95
N SER A 4 -13.59 5.46 8.78
CA SER A 4 -14.32 5.18 7.54
C SER A 4 -13.58 4.11 6.74
N VAL A 5 -14.09 2.89 6.78
CA VAL A 5 -13.49 1.71 6.16
C VAL A 5 -14.33 1.29 4.95
N LYS A 6 -13.67 1.14 3.79
CA LYS A 6 -14.31 0.62 2.57
C LYS A 6 -14.56 -0.87 2.68
N GLU A 7 -13.54 -1.63 3.07
CA GLU A 7 -13.62 -3.08 3.19
C GLU A 7 -12.54 -3.65 4.13
N ILE A 8 -12.80 -4.84 4.68
CA ILE A 8 -11.83 -5.63 5.44
C ILE A 8 -11.94 -7.09 5.00
N PHE A 9 -10.82 -7.69 4.59
CA PHE A 9 -10.78 -9.06 4.07
C PHE A 9 -9.46 -9.76 4.42
N TYR A 10 -9.48 -11.09 4.46
CA TYR A 10 -8.30 -11.93 4.70
C TYR A 10 -7.82 -12.54 3.38
N THR A 11 -6.54 -12.37 3.08
CA THR A 11 -5.91 -12.84 1.82
C THR A 11 -4.40 -13.03 2.03
N LEU A 12 -3.64 -13.15 0.95
CA LEU A 12 -2.18 -13.01 0.94
C LEU A 12 -1.81 -11.61 0.45
N GLN A 13 -0.83 -10.96 1.09
CA GLN A 13 -0.21 -9.75 0.54
C GLN A 13 0.32 -10.07 -0.86
N GLY A 14 -0.10 -9.30 -1.84
CA GLY A 14 0.19 -9.57 -3.25
C GLY A 14 1.43 -8.86 -3.77
N GLU A 15 2.02 -7.94 -3.01
CA GLU A 15 3.05 -7.00 -3.47
C GLU A 15 4.23 -6.90 -2.51
N GLY A 16 5.35 -6.35 -3.01
CA GLY A 16 6.50 -5.96 -2.21
C GLY A 16 7.26 -7.13 -1.58
N GLN A 17 8.05 -6.82 -0.54
CA GLN A 17 8.84 -7.79 0.22
C GLN A 17 7.98 -8.82 0.94
N GLN A 18 6.75 -8.44 1.29
CA GLN A 18 5.82 -9.26 2.05
C GLN A 18 4.89 -10.10 1.15
N ALA A 19 5.15 -10.14 -0.17
CA ALA A 19 4.35 -10.92 -1.12
C ALA A 19 4.25 -12.40 -0.72
N GLY A 20 3.02 -12.94 -0.68
CA GLY A 20 2.70 -14.30 -0.26
C GLY A 20 2.42 -14.46 1.24
N ARG A 21 2.65 -13.43 2.07
CA ARG A 21 2.37 -13.48 3.51
C ARG A 21 0.86 -13.38 3.78
N PRO A 22 0.26 -14.26 4.61
CA PRO A 22 -1.13 -14.10 5.02
C PRO A 22 -1.36 -12.80 5.79
N ALA A 23 -2.40 -12.06 5.42
CA ALA A 23 -2.71 -10.75 5.97
C ALA A 23 -4.21 -10.49 6.00
N VAL A 24 -4.66 -9.78 7.02
CA VAL A 24 -5.93 -9.06 6.96
C VAL A 24 -5.67 -7.70 6.34
N PHE A 25 -6.36 -7.37 5.26
CA PHE A 25 -6.33 -6.04 4.68
C PHE A 25 -7.45 -5.20 5.29
N CYS A 26 -7.11 -4.01 5.78
CA CYS A 26 -8.08 -3.00 6.18
C CYS A 26 -7.93 -1.81 5.24
N ARG A 27 -8.89 -1.66 4.32
CA ARG A 27 -8.91 -0.60 3.31
C ARG A 27 -9.75 0.56 3.83
N PHE A 28 -9.10 1.65 4.24
CA PHE A 28 -9.79 2.90 4.57
C PHE A 28 -10.43 3.53 3.33
N ALA A 29 -11.41 4.38 3.56
CA ALA A 29 -12.07 5.17 2.53
C ALA A 29 -11.37 6.52 2.32
N GLY A 30 -11.32 6.98 1.08
CA GLY A 30 -10.78 8.30 0.71
C GLY A 30 -9.26 8.39 0.54
N CYS A 31 -8.82 9.34 -0.27
CA CYS A 31 -7.41 9.62 -0.57
C CYS A 31 -7.21 11.13 -0.73
N ASN A 32 -6.02 11.63 -0.38
CA ASN A 32 -5.64 13.03 -0.57
C ASN A 32 -5.11 13.36 -1.98
N LEU A 33 -4.85 12.36 -2.82
CA LEU A 33 -4.29 12.54 -4.18
C LEU A 33 -5.29 12.31 -5.31
N TRP A 34 -6.44 11.69 -5.02
CA TRP A 34 -7.56 11.51 -5.95
C TRP A 34 -8.87 11.30 -5.18
N THR A 35 -9.98 11.83 -5.69
CA THR A 35 -11.28 11.72 -5.03
C THR A 35 -11.94 10.36 -5.17
N GLY A 36 -11.40 9.46 -6.01
CA GLY A 36 -12.03 8.19 -6.36
C GLY A 36 -13.15 8.31 -7.41
N THR A 37 -13.41 9.52 -7.91
CA THR A 37 -14.44 9.76 -8.94
C THR A 37 -13.79 9.83 -10.32
N GLU A 38 -14.23 8.99 -11.25
CA GLU A 38 -13.67 8.91 -12.61
C GLU A 38 -13.69 10.25 -13.36
N ASN A 39 -14.75 11.04 -13.24
CA ASN A 39 -14.86 12.36 -13.87
C ASN A 39 -13.77 13.35 -13.40
N ARG A 40 -13.09 13.08 -12.29
CA ARG A 40 -12.00 13.91 -11.74
C ARG A 40 -10.62 13.26 -11.87
N ARG A 41 -10.51 12.05 -12.45
CA ARG A 41 -9.24 11.33 -12.59
C ARG A 41 -8.22 12.12 -13.40
N ALA A 42 -8.63 12.75 -14.50
CA ALA A 42 -7.74 13.49 -15.39
C ALA A 42 -7.12 14.76 -14.75
N SER A 43 -7.73 15.30 -13.70
CA SER A 43 -7.22 16.46 -12.95
C SER A 43 -6.65 16.08 -11.58
N ALA A 44 -6.63 14.79 -11.24
CA ALA A 44 -6.07 14.29 -10.00
C ALA A 44 -4.54 14.31 -10.03
N VAL A 45 -3.91 14.31 -8.84
CA VAL A 45 -2.47 14.12 -8.72
C VAL A 45 -2.12 12.67 -9.04
N CYS A 46 -2.87 11.71 -8.48
CA CYS A 46 -2.73 10.30 -8.80
C CYS A 46 -3.79 9.86 -9.82
N GLN A 47 -3.38 9.61 -11.06
CA GLN A 47 -4.31 9.34 -12.18
C GLN A 47 -4.45 7.85 -12.53
N PHE A 48 -3.59 7.00 -11.97
CA PHE A 48 -3.46 5.58 -12.35
C PHE A 48 -3.95 4.61 -11.26
N CYS A 49 -4.66 5.09 -10.25
CA CYS A 49 -5.17 4.24 -9.17
C CYS A 49 -6.10 3.16 -9.73
N ASP A 50 -5.85 1.91 -9.34
CA ASP A 50 -6.58 0.69 -9.73
C ASP A 50 -7.59 0.22 -8.66
N THR A 51 -7.67 0.95 -7.55
CA THR A 51 -8.43 0.59 -6.36
C THR A 51 -9.72 1.43 -6.24
N ASP A 52 -10.85 0.78 -5.90
CA ASP A 52 -12.04 1.47 -5.39
C ASP A 52 -11.91 1.69 -3.87
N PHE A 53 -11.96 2.95 -3.47
CA PHE A 53 -11.90 3.39 -2.07
C PHE A 53 -13.00 4.38 -1.70
N VAL A 54 -14.04 4.50 -2.53
CA VAL A 54 -15.17 5.42 -2.28
C VAL A 54 -16.29 4.68 -1.54
N GLY A 55 -16.81 5.30 -0.49
CA GLY A 55 -17.90 4.74 0.32
C GLY A 55 -17.42 3.95 1.54
N VAL A 56 -18.37 3.49 2.34
CA VAL A 56 -18.15 2.75 3.60
C VAL A 56 -19.02 1.49 3.59
N ASP A 57 -18.78 0.64 2.60
CA ASP A 57 -19.64 -0.51 2.32
C ASP A 57 -19.41 -1.69 3.29
N GLY A 58 -18.44 -1.57 4.20
CA GLY A 58 -18.07 -2.60 5.17
C GLY A 58 -18.24 -2.19 6.64
N GLU A 59 -18.44 -3.18 7.51
CA GLU A 59 -18.33 -3.02 8.97
C GLU A 59 -16.85 -2.87 9.34
N GLY A 60 -16.48 -1.72 9.93
CA GLY A 60 -15.10 -1.38 10.30
C GLY A 60 -14.74 -1.72 11.75
N GLY A 61 -13.43 -1.77 12.04
CA GLY A 61 -12.90 -1.80 13.41
C GLY A 61 -11.96 -2.97 13.72
N ALA A 62 -11.24 -2.86 14.85
CA ALA A 62 -10.28 -3.87 15.31
C ALA A 62 -10.90 -5.26 15.54
N GLU A 63 -12.16 -5.31 15.99
CA GLU A 63 -12.89 -6.57 16.19
C GLU A 63 -13.08 -7.34 14.88
N ARG A 64 -13.39 -6.65 13.79
CA ARG A 64 -13.56 -7.27 12.47
C ARG A 64 -12.23 -7.81 11.94
N ILE A 65 -11.14 -7.05 12.13
CA ILE A 65 -9.78 -7.48 11.76
C ILE A 65 -9.42 -8.77 12.51
N TYR A 66 -9.65 -8.80 13.82
CA TYR A 66 -9.42 -9.98 14.63
C TYR A 66 -10.26 -11.19 14.18
N ALA A 67 -11.56 -10.98 13.93
CA ALA A 67 -12.49 -12.04 13.56
C ALA A 67 -12.18 -12.71 12.21
N LEU A 68 -11.47 -12.01 11.31
CA LEU A 68 -11.07 -12.54 10.02
C LEU A 68 -9.82 -13.43 10.10
N TRP A 69 -9.04 -13.33 11.17
CA TRP A 69 -7.84 -14.14 11.30
C TRP A 69 -8.18 -15.61 11.66
N PRO A 70 -7.55 -16.61 11.03
CA PRO A 70 -7.81 -18.01 11.34
C PRO A 70 -7.53 -18.37 12.80
N ALA A 71 -8.58 -18.74 13.55
CA ALA A 71 -8.47 -19.06 14.98
C ALA A 71 -7.51 -20.22 15.30
N ALA A 72 -7.30 -21.14 14.35
CA ALA A 72 -6.36 -22.25 14.49
C ALA A 72 -4.88 -21.81 14.48
N TYR A 73 -4.58 -20.57 14.07
CA TYR A 73 -3.22 -20.05 13.91
C TYR A 73 -3.06 -18.73 14.67
N PRO A 74 -3.11 -18.70 16.01
CA PRO A 74 -3.16 -17.46 16.78
C PRO A 74 -1.87 -16.62 16.78
N ALA A 75 -0.77 -17.15 16.25
CA ALA A 75 0.53 -16.48 16.17
C ALA A 75 0.73 -15.77 14.82
N HIS A 76 1.68 -14.82 14.78
CA HIS A 76 2.11 -14.11 13.57
C HIS A 76 0.97 -13.40 12.81
N LYS A 77 -0.01 -12.89 13.57
CA LYS A 77 -1.11 -12.10 12.99
C LYS A 77 -0.55 -10.87 12.32
N TYR A 78 -1.07 -10.55 11.15
CA TYR A 78 -0.56 -9.47 10.33
C TYR A 78 -1.72 -8.73 9.68
N VAL A 79 -1.71 -7.41 9.79
CA VAL A 79 -2.71 -6.53 9.15
C VAL A 79 -2.01 -5.50 8.29
N VAL A 80 -2.56 -5.27 7.10
CA VAL A 80 -2.12 -4.22 6.18
C VAL A 80 -3.20 -3.15 6.14
N PHE A 81 -2.90 -1.98 6.70
CA PHE A 81 -3.72 -0.78 6.53
C PHE A 81 -3.39 -0.10 5.21
N THR A 82 -4.42 0.14 4.40
CA THR A 82 -4.33 0.69 3.05
C THR A 82 -5.56 1.54 2.76
N GLY A 83 -5.74 1.99 1.52
CA GLY A 83 -7.01 2.49 0.97
C GLY A 83 -7.44 3.89 1.42
N GLY A 84 -8.02 4.71 0.55
CA GLY A 84 -7.12 5.30 -0.42
C GLY A 84 -5.79 5.68 0.26
N GLU A 85 -5.72 6.74 1.07
CA GLU A 85 -4.53 7.03 1.89
C GLU A 85 -4.76 6.68 3.38
N PRO A 86 -4.11 5.65 3.94
CA PRO A 86 -4.37 5.21 5.31
C PRO A 86 -3.98 6.23 6.37
N LEU A 87 -2.95 7.05 6.11
CA LEU A 87 -2.47 8.07 7.08
C LEU A 87 -3.43 9.26 7.24
N LEU A 88 -4.56 9.28 6.52
CA LEU A 88 -5.66 10.20 6.80
C LEU A 88 -6.45 9.80 8.06
N GLN A 89 -6.39 8.54 8.47
CA GLN A 89 -7.27 7.97 9.49
C GLN A 89 -6.55 7.10 10.54
N LEU A 90 -5.46 6.43 10.17
CA LEU A 90 -4.70 5.59 11.08
C LEU A 90 -4.06 6.44 12.18
N ASP A 91 -4.40 6.14 13.43
CA ASP A 91 -3.92 6.85 14.62
C ASP A 91 -3.35 5.88 15.67
N THR A 92 -2.59 6.42 16.62
CA THR A 92 -1.95 5.65 17.70
C THR A 92 -2.94 4.77 18.48
N PRO A 93 -4.15 5.25 18.87
CA PRO A 93 -5.12 4.39 19.56
C PRO A 93 -5.55 3.15 18.77
N LEU A 94 -5.71 3.25 17.45
CA LEU A 94 -6.02 2.09 16.63
C LEU A 94 -4.83 1.13 16.56
N ILE A 95 -3.62 1.66 16.36
CA ILE A 95 -2.39 0.86 16.32
C ILE A 95 -2.23 0.07 17.62
N GLU A 96 -2.34 0.73 18.78
CA GLU A 96 -2.26 0.10 20.10
C GLU A 96 -3.33 -0.98 20.29
N ALA A 97 -4.57 -0.74 19.85
CA ALA A 97 -5.65 -1.72 19.94
C ALA A 97 -5.38 -2.97 19.08
N ILE A 98 -4.75 -2.79 17.92
CA ILE A 98 -4.40 -3.86 17.00
C ILE A 98 -3.20 -4.66 17.52
N HIS A 99 -2.19 -3.98 18.07
CA HIS A 99 -1.10 -4.61 18.80
C HIS A 99 -1.58 -5.41 20.00
N ALA A 100 -2.53 -4.87 20.78
CA ALA A 100 -3.15 -5.58 21.90
C ALA A 100 -3.91 -6.85 21.45
N ALA A 101 -4.40 -6.88 20.21
CA ALA A 101 -4.99 -8.06 19.59
C ALA A 101 -3.95 -9.06 19.02
N GLY A 102 -2.65 -8.75 19.14
CA GLY A 102 -1.52 -9.58 18.77
C GLY A 102 -1.12 -9.50 17.30
N PHE A 103 -1.55 -8.45 16.58
CA PHE A 103 -1.19 -8.21 15.19
C PHE A 103 0.08 -7.37 15.09
N GLU A 104 0.90 -7.69 14.10
CA GLU A 104 1.86 -6.75 13.50
C GLU A 104 1.12 -5.85 12.49
N VAL A 105 1.46 -4.57 12.49
CA VAL A 105 0.80 -3.49 11.77
C VAL A 105 1.68 -3.02 10.61
N ALA A 106 1.18 -3.20 9.39
CA ALA A 106 1.79 -2.67 8.19
C ALA A 106 0.93 -1.57 7.56
N ILE A 107 1.58 -0.66 6.83
CA ILE A 107 0.90 0.34 6.00
C ILE A 107 1.35 0.29 4.54
N GLU A 108 0.43 0.62 3.64
CA GLU A 108 0.68 0.97 2.24
C GLU A 108 0.29 2.44 2.04
N THR A 109 1.26 3.36 2.07
CA THR A 109 1.03 4.81 2.00
C THR A 109 1.60 5.43 0.74
N ASN A 110 1.01 6.53 0.27
CA ASN A 110 1.58 7.36 -0.78
C ASN A 110 2.75 8.26 -0.28
N GLY A 111 3.01 8.28 1.03
CA GLY A 111 4.15 8.96 1.66
C GLY A 111 4.03 10.48 1.79
N THR A 112 2.83 11.04 1.56
CA THR A 112 2.59 12.49 1.62
C THR A 112 2.18 13.00 3.01
N LEU A 113 2.01 12.09 3.96
CA LEU A 113 1.65 12.36 5.35
C LEU A 113 2.64 11.66 6.29
N PRO A 114 2.87 12.18 7.51
CA PRO A 114 3.76 11.55 8.48
C PRO A 114 3.19 10.22 8.98
N VAL A 115 4.07 9.25 9.23
CA VAL A 115 3.71 7.96 9.79
C VAL A 115 3.58 8.07 11.32
N PRO A 116 2.48 7.62 11.93
CA PRO A 116 2.35 7.59 13.39
C PRO A 116 3.29 6.55 14.01
N GLU A 117 3.69 6.77 15.25
CA GLU A 117 4.49 5.79 16.01
C GLU A 117 3.73 4.46 16.17
N GLY A 118 4.48 3.36 16.18
CA GLY A 118 3.96 2.00 16.38
C GLY A 118 3.58 1.24 15.11
N VAL A 119 3.75 1.82 13.92
CA VAL A 119 3.68 1.02 12.68
C VAL A 119 4.93 0.13 12.59
N ASP A 120 4.73 -1.17 12.42
CA ASP A 120 5.81 -2.17 12.39
C ASP A 120 6.43 -2.34 10.99
N TRP A 121 5.66 -2.09 9.92
CA TRP A 121 6.12 -2.16 8.54
C TRP A 121 5.58 -1.02 7.67
N VAL A 122 6.48 -0.20 7.14
CA VAL A 122 6.19 0.99 6.35
C VAL A 122 6.53 0.75 4.89
N CYS A 123 5.51 0.56 4.05
CA CYS A 123 5.64 0.57 2.60
C CYS A 123 5.20 1.92 2.02
N VAL A 124 6.14 2.61 1.36
CA VAL A 124 5.92 3.91 0.72
C VAL A 124 5.91 3.75 -0.79
N SER A 125 4.82 4.18 -1.42
CA SER A 125 4.71 4.24 -2.88
C SER A 125 4.58 5.70 -3.34
N PRO A 126 5.67 6.38 -3.68
CA PRO A 126 5.63 7.79 -4.05
C PRO A 126 4.87 8.01 -5.37
N LYS A 127 4.14 9.13 -5.44
CA LYS A 127 3.36 9.54 -6.60
C LYS A 127 3.94 10.81 -7.19
N MET A 128 4.20 10.81 -8.49
CA MET A 128 4.72 11.99 -9.17
C MET A 128 3.73 13.15 -9.07
N GLY A 129 4.24 14.36 -8.84
CA GLY A 129 3.42 15.55 -8.60
C GLY A 129 2.93 15.72 -7.15
N ALA A 130 3.19 14.77 -6.25
CA ALA A 130 2.95 14.91 -4.82
C ALA A 130 4.26 15.15 -4.05
N LYS A 131 4.20 15.92 -2.97
CA LYS A 131 5.35 16.12 -2.07
C LYS A 131 5.51 14.90 -1.17
N LEU A 132 6.62 14.19 -1.32
CA LEU A 132 7.02 13.11 -0.42
C LEU A 132 7.54 13.69 0.90
N VAL A 133 6.99 13.25 2.04
CA VAL A 133 7.44 13.64 3.38
C VAL A 133 7.99 12.48 4.19
N VAL A 134 7.67 11.24 3.81
CA VAL A 134 8.24 10.02 4.39
C VAL A 134 9.50 9.65 3.60
N HIS A 135 10.65 9.81 4.22
CA HIS A 135 11.97 9.61 3.59
C HIS A 135 12.71 8.37 4.11
N GLU A 136 12.09 7.64 5.03
CA GLU A 136 12.60 6.42 5.64
C GLU A 136 11.48 5.39 5.86
N GLY A 137 11.84 4.11 5.97
CA GLY A 137 10.92 3.01 6.25
C GLY A 137 11.45 1.65 5.76
N ASP A 138 10.62 0.61 5.82
CA ASP A 138 11.04 -0.74 5.44
C ASP A 138 11.13 -0.94 3.92
N GLU A 139 10.17 -0.36 3.18
CA GLU A 139 10.07 -0.56 1.74
C GLU A 139 9.66 0.71 0.99
N ILE A 140 10.40 1.05 -0.07
CA ILE A 140 9.95 1.98 -1.10
C ILE A 140 9.58 1.22 -2.38
N LYS A 141 8.29 1.25 -2.72
CA LYS A 141 7.69 0.51 -3.86
C LYS A 141 7.16 1.47 -4.91
N VAL A 142 7.98 1.76 -5.90
CA VAL A 142 7.73 2.80 -6.90
C VAL A 142 6.97 2.23 -8.10
N VAL A 143 5.76 2.71 -8.34
CA VAL A 143 4.99 2.35 -9.55
C VAL A 143 5.56 3.08 -10.75
N ILE A 144 5.95 2.34 -11.80
CA ILE A 144 6.56 2.87 -13.03
C ILE A 144 5.83 2.39 -14.29
N PRO A 145 5.82 3.19 -15.38
CA PRO A 145 6.41 4.52 -15.50
C PRO A 145 5.47 5.63 -15.00
N GLN A 146 6.02 6.64 -14.32
CA GLN A 146 5.38 7.94 -14.13
C GLN A 146 6.25 9.02 -14.80
N PRO A 147 5.73 9.88 -15.70
CA PRO A 147 6.54 10.87 -16.41
C PRO A 147 7.26 11.84 -15.46
N GLY A 148 8.58 11.96 -15.60
CA GLY A 148 9.40 12.87 -14.77
C GLY A 148 9.71 12.35 -13.37
N GLN A 149 9.45 11.08 -13.09
CA GLN A 149 9.70 10.48 -11.78
C GLN A 149 11.20 10.36 -11.46
N PRO A 150 11.67 10.89 -10.32
CA PRO A 150 13.10 10.93 -9.97
C PRO A 150 13.55 9.65 -9.26
N LEU A 151 13.70 8.55 -10.00
CA LEU A 151 14.07 7.24 -9.43
C LEU A 151 15.44 7.25 -8.75
N ASP A 152 16.38 8.06 -9.22
CA ASP A 152 17.69 8.28 -8.62
C ASP A 152 17.58 8.95 -7.24
N VAL A 153 16.66 9.90 -7.07
CA VAL A 153 16.39 10.53 -5.77
C VAL A 153 15.77 9.51 -4.81
N TYR A 154 14.82 8.70 -5.27
CA TYR A 154 14.22 7.65 -4.44
C TYR A 154 15.21 6.58 -4.02
N ALA A 155 16.18 6.24 -4.88
CA ALA A 155 17.24 5.29 -4.55
C ALA A 155 18.19 5.78 -3.44
N ALA A 156 18.22 7.08 -3.15
CA ALA A 156 19.06 7.69 -2.11
C ALA A 156 18.34 7.89 -0.77
N LEU A 157 17.05 7.59 -0.68
CA LEU A 157 16.28 7.64 0.56
C LEU A 157 16.60 6.45 1.48
N ASP A 158 16.23 6.53 2.76
CA ASP A 158 16.64 5.56 3.78
C ASP A 158 15.62 4.41 3.93
N PHE A 159 15.64 3.47 2.97
CA PHE A 159 14.75 2.31 2.99
C PHE A 159 15.53 1.00 2.96
N ASP A 160 15.04 -0.03 3.67
CA ASP A 160 15.68 -1.35 3.66
C ASP A 160 15.52 -2.06 2.30
N HIS A 161 14.42 -1.77 1.60
CA HIS A 161 14.09 -2.40 0.33
C HIS A 161 13.61 -1.40 -0.73
N TYR A 162 14.18 -1.54 -1.94
CA TYR A 162 13.81 -0.73 -3.10
C TYR A 162 13.14 -1.62 -4.15
N PHE A 163 11.90 -1.32 -4.48
CA PHE A 163 11.13 -2.03 -5.50
C PHE A 163 10.61 -1.10 -6.58
N VAL A 164 10.63 -1.57 -7.82
CA VAL A 164 9.77 -1.02 -8.86
C VAL A 164 8.61 -1.97 -9.13
N GLN A 165 7.42 -1.41 -9.32
CA GLN A 165 6.20 -2.13 -9.66
C GLN A 165 5.70 -1.62 -11.01
N ALA A 166 5.41 -2.53 -11.94
CA ALA A 166 4.82 -2.15 -13.20
C ALA A 166 3.42 -1.54 -12.97
N MET A 167 3.18 -0.35 -13.53
CA MET A 167 1.86 0.26 -13.56
C MET A 167 0.91 -0.65 -14.33
N ASP A 168 -0.21 -0.99 -13.70
CA ASP A 168 -1.27 -1.75 -14.33
C ASP A 168 -2.08 -0.92 -15.31
N GLY A 169 -2.83 -1.58 -16.19
CA GLY A 169 -3.70 -0.96 -17.18
C GLY A 169 -3.39 -1.39 -18.62
N PRO A 170 -3.81 -0.61 -19.63
CA PRO A 170 -3.70 -1.03 -21.03
C PRO A 170 -2.28 -1.34 -21.53
N LEU A 171 -1.26 -0.81 -20.86
CA LEU A 171 0.16 -0.97 -21.20
C LEU A 171 0.90 -1.94 -20.25
N GLN A 172 0.19 -2.76 -19.48
CA GLN A 172 0.77 -3.61 -18.43
C GLN A 172 1.97 -4.45 -18.93
N ALA A 173 1.84 -5.12 -20.09
CA ALA A 173 2.92 -5.95 -20.63
C ALA A 173 4.18 -5.14 -20.98
N ASP A 174 4.02 -3.92 -21.49
CA ASP A 174 5.13 -3.02 -21.79
C ASP A 174 5.79 -2.50 -20.50
N ASN A 175 4.96 -2.12 -19.52
CA ASN A 175 5.42 -1.63 -18.22
C ASN A 175 6.16 -2.72 -17.44
N GLN A 176 5.72 -3.98 -17.53
CA GLN A 176 6.43 -5.12 -16.96
C GLN A 176 7.81 -5.33 -17.58
N ARG A 177 7.90 -5.29 -18.92
CA ARG A 177 9.20 -5.38 -19.61
C ARG A 177 10.12 -4.23 -19.19
N LEU A 178 9.59 -3.01 -19.13
CA LEU A 178 10.33 -1.84 -18.67
C LEU A 178 10.85 -2.02 -17.24
N ALA A 179 10.01 -2.50 -16.31
CA ALA A 179 10.40 -2.71 -14.92
C ALA A 179 11.47 -3.80 -14.75
N VAL A 180 11.37 -4.89 -15.51
CA VAL A 180 12.40 -5.95 -15.55
C VAL A 180 13.72 -5.39 -16.05
N GLU A 181 13.73 -4.69 -17.18
CA GLU A 181 14.97 -4.13 -17.73
C GLU A 181 15.56 -3.05 -16.81
N TYR A 182 14.72 -2.25 -16.14
CA TYR A 182 15.16 -1.27 -15.16
C TYR A 182 15.87 -1.94 -13.97
N CYS A 183 15.30 -2.99 -13.38
CA CYS A 183 15.95 -3.73 -12.28
C CYS A 183 17.28 -4.35 -12.72
N LYS A 184 17.33 -4.92 -13.93
CA LYS A 184 18.56 -5.51 -14.48
C LYS A 184 19.66 -4.47 -14.68
N ALA A 185 19.30 -3.25 -15.06
CA ALA A 185 20.24 -2.14 -15.22
C ALA A 185 20.63 -1.49 -13.88
N HIS A 186 19.76 -1.54 -12.87
CA HIS A 186 19.93 -0.90 -11.57
C HIS A 186 19.64 -1.90 -10.42
N PRO A 187 20.58 -2.81 -10.09
CA PRO A 187 20.32 -3.97 -9.24
C PRO A 187 20.08 -3.67 -7.75
N GLN A 188 20.14 -2.40 -7.33
CA GLN A 188 19.57 -1.95 -6.05
C GLN A 188 18.05 -2.19 -6.03
N TRP A 189 17.40 -2.04 -7.19
CA TRP A 189 15.96 -2.20 -7.35
C TRP A 189 15.60 -3.67 -7.60
N LYS A 190 14.58 -4.12 -6.88
CA LYS A 190 13.91 -5.41 -7.07
C LYS A 190 12.58 -5.22 -7.80
N LEU A 191 12.07 -6.27 -8.42
CA LEU A 191 10.75 -6.23 -9.07
C LEU A 191 9.67 -6.61 -8.05
N SER A 192 8.67 -5.74 -7.88
CA SER A 192 7.41 -6.08 -7.20
C SER A 192 6.36 -6.41 -8.24
N LEU A 193 5.82 -7.62 -8.17
CA LEU A 193 4.68 -8.05 -8.98
C LEU A 193 3.39 -7.87 -8.18
N GLN A 194 2.29 -7.59 -8.88
CA GLN A 194 0.95 -7.65 -8.30
C GLN A 194 0.44 -9.09 -8.38
N THR A 195 1.00 -9.97 -7.55
CA THR A 195 0.77 -11.42 -7.64
C THR A 195 -0.69 -11.81 -7.39
N HIS A 196 -1.41 -11.04 -6.58
CA HIS A 196 -2.85 -11.24 -6.34
C HIS A 196 -3.68 -11.19 -7.63
N LYS A 197 -3.33 -10.31 -8.58
CA LYS A 197 -3.97 -10.24 -9.91
C LYS A 197 -3.70 -11.48 -10.76
N LEU A 198 -2.49 -12.03 -10.66
CA LEU A 198 -2.10 -13.27 -11.36
C LEU A 198 -2.82 -14.49 -10.77
N LEU A 199 -2.93 -14.53 -9.45
CA LEU A 199 -3.55 -15.62 -8.69
C LEU A 199 -5.08 -15.52 -8.61
N GLN A 200 -5.65 -14.38 -9.01
CA GLN A 200 -7.08 -14.08 -8.93
C GLN A 200 -7.62 -14.22 -7.50
N ILE A 201 -6.85 -13.71 -6.54
CA ILE A 201 -7.25 -13.57 -5.13
C ILE A 201 -7.48 -12.09 -4.80
N PRO A 202 -8.31 -11.77 -3.79
CA PRO A 202 -8.46 -10.42 -3.28
C PRO A 202 -7.14 -9.79 -2.84
#